data_AF-A0AA43ZWH1-F1
#
_entry.id   AF-A0AA43ZWH1-F1
#
_cell.length_a   1.000
_cell.length_b   1.000
_cell.length_c   1.000
_cell.angle_alpha   90.00
_cell.angle_beta   90.00
_cell.angle_gamma   90.00
#
_symmetry.space_group_name_H-M   'P 1'
#
loop_
_entity.id
_entity.type
_entity.pdbx_description
1 polymer ?
#
loop_
_entity_poly.entity_id
_entity_poly.type
_entity_poly.pdbx_seq_one_letter_code
_entity_poly.pdbx_strand_id
1 'polypeptide(L)'
;LSLSLDDRPVSKELEGYMRAMADMTDRLSVEVSNEAQDHAPCVKVLKDGKWTGLAFHGVPGGHEFTSFVLGLYNASGPGQAVDPDAMSRIQALPPRDMTVIVSLSCTMCPDLVIAAQRIAAANPGVTAQIYDVNHFPDLRERYNVMSVPCLVVGEKVDFGKKNINQLLDILEQ
;
A
#
# COMPACT_ATOMS: atom_id res chain seq x y z
N LEU A 1 -2.02 8.29 -10.79
CA LEU A 1 -1.53 6.92 -10.54
C LEU A 1 -0.36 6.69 -11.46
N SER A 2 0.83 6.41 -10.93
CA SER A 2 2.03 6.14 -11.71
C SER A 2 2.28 4.64 -11.72
N LEU A 3 2.26 4.01 -12.90
CA LEU A 3 2.45 2.58 -13.06
C LEU A 3 3.91 2.28 -13.39
N SER A 4 4.48 1.29 -12.71
CA SER A 4 5.74 0.65 -13.09
C SER A 4 5.40 -0.77 -13.53
N LEU A 5 5.68 -1.11 -14.78
CA LEU A 5 5.22 -2.34 -15.44
C LEU A 5 6.42 -3.18 -15.91
N ASP A 6 6.21 -4.49 -16.01
CA ASP A 6 7.16 -5.45 -16.58
C ASP A 6 6.50 -6.30 -17.68
N ASP A 7 7.22 -7.28 -18.21
CA ASP A 7 6.74 -8.13 -19.32
C ASP A 7 5.74 -9.22 -18.89
N ARG A 8 5.43 -9.36 -17.59
CA ARG A 8 4.54 -10.42 -17.10
C ARG A 8 3.07 -10.09 -17.38
N PRO A 9 2.19 -11.09 -17.55
CA PRO A 9 0.76 -10.86 -17.79
C PRO A 9 0.06 -9.99 -16.75
N VAL A 10 0.47 -10.09 -15.49
CA VAL A 10 -0.05 -9.29 -14.37
C VAL A 10 0.17 -7.78 -14.58
N SER A 11 1.22 -7.37 -15.28
CA SER A 11 1.45 -5.95 -15.61
C SER A 11 0.39 -5.40 -16.57
N LYS A 12 -0.02 -6.20 -17.57
CA LYS A 12 -1.10 -5.84 -18.49
C LYS A 12 -2.45 -5.78 -17.77
N GLU A 13 -2.66 -6.70 -16.83
CA GLU A 13 -3.86 -6.69 -15.99
C GLU A 13 -3.90 -5.45 -15.11
N LEU A 14 -2.80 -5.11 -14.42
CA LEU A 14 -2.70 -3.90 -13.61
C LEU A 14 -2.99 -2.64 -14.44
N GLU A 15 -2.36 -2.52 -15.62
CA GLU A 15 -2.60 -1.38 -16.50
C GLU A 15 -4.07 -1.26 -16.89
N GLY A 16 -4.67 -2.35 -17.37
CA GLY A 16 -6.09 -2.38 -17.73
C GLY A 16 -6.99 -2.02 -16.56
N TYR A 17 -6.69 -2.55 -15.37
CA TYR A 17 -7.44 -2.29 -14.15
C TYR A 17 -7.39 -0.80 -13.76
N MET A 18 -6.20 -0.21 -13.74
CA MET A 18 -6.03 1.19 -13.36
C MET A 18 -6.65 2.15 -14.38
N ARG A 19 -6.53 1.85 -15.68
CA ARG A 19 -7.18 2.63 -16.74
C ARG A 19 -8.71 2.58 -16.62
N ALA A 20 -9.28 1.39 -16.41
CA ALA A 20 -10.72 1.25 -16.21
C ALA A 20 -11.21 2.03 -14.98
N MET A 21 -10.45 2.06 -13.88
CA MET A 21 -10.79 2.90 -12.72
C MET A 21 -10.72 4.40 -13.04
N ALA A 22 -9.71 4.84 -13.78
CA ALA A 22 -9.56 6.24 -14.17
C ALA A 22 -10.65 6.70 -15.14
N ASP A 23 -11.13 5.82 -16.03
CA ASP A 23 -12.22 6.14 -16.94
C ASP A 23 -13.57 6.38 -16.22
N MET A 24 -13.70 5.95 -14.95
CA MET A 24 -14.91 6.16 -14.14
C MET A 24 -14.97 7.54 -13.45
N THR A 25 -13.87 8.32 -13.43
CA THR A 25 -13.83 9.62 -12.76
C THR A 25 -12.77 10.55 -13.33
N ASP A 26 -13.10 11.84 -13.43
CA ASP A 26 -12.19 12.93 -13.79
C ASP A 26 -11.09 13.21 -12.74
N ARG A 27 -11.17 12.62 -11.55
CA ARG A 27 -10.21 12.85 -10.44
C ARG A 27 -9.00 11.93 -10.47
N LEU A 28 -9.00 10.90 -11.30
CA LEU A 28 -7.90 9.96 -11.43
C LEU A 28 -7.32 10.03 -12.84
N SER A 29 -6.00 10.12 -12.89
CA SER A 29 -5.23 9.95 -14.12
C SER A 29 -4.24 8.81 -13.94
N VAL A 30 -3.89 8.15 -15.05
CA VAL A 30 -2.92 7.05 -15.09
C VAL A 30 -1.80 7.42 -16.04
N GLU A 31 -0.57 7.30 -15.55
CA GLU A 31 0.64 7.41 -16.34
C GLU A 31 1.48 6.15 -16.16
N VAL A 32 2.22 5.76 -17.20
CA VAL A 32 3.19 4.67 -17.13
C VAL A 32 4.56 5.32 -17.00
N SER A 33 5.26 5.00 -15.92
CA SER A 33 6.62 5.48 -15.70
C SER A 33 7.58 4.76 -16.65
N ASN A 34 8.52 5.53 -17.21
CA ASN A 34 9.62 4.98 -18.02
C ASN A 34 10.82 4.53 -17.16
N GLU A 35 10.74 4.71 -15.85
CA GLU A 35 11.80 4.29 -14.93
C GLU A 35 11.68 2.79 -14.67
N ALA A 36 12.75 2.05 -14.97
CA ALA A 36 12.89 0.69 -14.49
C ALA A 36 12.89 0.72 -12.96
N GLN A 37 11.86 0.14 -12.35
CA GLN A 37 11.77 0.00 -10.90
C GLN A 37 11.82 -1.46 -10.51
N ASP A 38 12.66 -1.75 -9.52
CA ASP A 38 12.59 -3.00 -8.78
C ASP A 38 11.16 -3.16 -8.22
N HIS A 39 10.66 -4.40 -8.27
CA HIS A 39 9.32 -4.77 -7.81
C HIS A 39 8.12 -4.28 -8.68
N ALA A 40 8.28 -4.13 -10.00
CA ALA A 40 7.12 -4.14 -10.92
C ALA A 40 6.38 -5.51 -10.86
N PRO A 41 5.09 -5.61 -11.24
CA PRO A 41 4.17 -4.50 -11.47
C PRO A 41 3.82 -3.76 -10.18
N CYS A 42 3.75 -2.44 -10.26
CA CYS A 42 3.40 -1.58 -9.14
C CYS A 42 2.56 -0.39 -9.60
N VAL A 43 1.58 -0.01 -8.80
CA VAL A 43 0.91 1.28 -8.89
C VAL A 43 1.30 2.15 -7.70
N LYS A 44 1.90 3.30 -8.00
CA LYS A 44 2.18 4.36 -7.05
C LYS A 44 1.05 5.38 -7.05
N VAL A 45 0.58 5.74 -5.86
CA VAL A 45 -0.37 6.84 -5.67
C VAL A 45 0.39 8.16 -5.63
N LEU A 46 0.02 9.07 -6.54
CA LEU A 46 0.53 10.44 -6.56
C LEU A 46 -0.63 11.40 -6.32
N LYS A 47 -0.37 12.50 -5.62
CA LYS A 47 -1.27 13.66 -5.51
C LYS A 47 -0.59 14.86 -6.15
N ASP A 48 -1.20 15.39 -7.21
CA ASP A 48 -0.66 16.53 -7.96
C ASP A 48 0.82 16.32 -8.38
N GLY A 49 1.13 15.09 -8.83
CA GLY A 49 2.48 14.67 -9.22
C GLY A 49 3.44 14.34 -8.06
N LYS A 50 3.03 14.53 -6.80
CA LYS A 50 3.85 14.23 -5.62
C LYS A 50 3.56 12.85 -5.06
N TRP A 51 4.63 12.14 -4.69
CA TRP A 51 4.53 10.85 -4.03
C TRP A 51 3.83 10.94 -2.68
N THR A 52 2.83 10.08 -2.44
CA THR A 52 2.06 10.08 -1.19
C THR A 52 2.55 9.05 -0.18
N GLY A 53 3.52 8.21 -0.54
CA GLY A 53 3.97 7.09 0.30
C GLY A 53 3.25 5.76 0.04
N LEU A 54 2.20 5.73 -0.80
CA LEU A 54 1.33 4.56 -0.97
C LEU A 54 1.60 3.83 -2.30
N ALA A 55 2.05 2.58 -2.22
CA ALA A 55 2.21 1.68 -3.37
C ALA A 55 1.45 0.38 -3.19
N PHE A 56 1.00 -0.19 -4.31
CA PHE A 56 0.52 -1.56 -4.39
C PHE A 56 1.26 -2.29 -5.51
N HIS A 57 1.87 -3.42 -5.17
CA HIS A 57 2.65 -4.29 -6.04
C HIS A 57 1.82 -5.53 -6.37
N GLY A 58 1.44 -5.68 -7.63
CA GLY A 58 0.36 -6.56 -8.10
C GLY A 58 -0.90 -5.77 -8.49
N VAL A 59 -2.03 -6.47 -8.66
CA VAL A 59 -3.33 -5.85 -8.97
C VAL A 59 -4.14 -5.69 -7.68
N PRO A 60 -4.54 -4.47 -7.27
CA PRO A 60 -5.32 -4.25 -6.05
C PRO A 60 -6.80 -4.65 -6.25
N GLY A 61 -7.03 -5.94 -6.45
CA GLY A 61 -8.34 -6.57 -6.59
C GLY A 61 -8.74 -7.34 -5.34
N GLY A 62 -9.67 -8.30 -5.49
CA GLY A 62 -10.12 -9.17 -4.40
C GLY A 62 -10.58 -8.38 -3.17
N HIS A 63 -10.14 -8.79 -1.98
CA HIS A 63 -10.42 -8.07 -0.74
C HIS A 63 -9.66 -6.75 -0.60
N GLU A 64 -8.60 -6.54 -1.39
CA GLU A 64 -7.79 -5.31 -1.35
C GLU A 64 -8.31 -4.20 -2.28
N PHE A 65 -9.37 -4.43 -3.05
CA PHE A 65 -9.98 -3.36 -3.84
C PHE A 65 -10.48 -2.23 -2.94
N THR A 66 -11.23 -2.57 -1.88
CA THR A 66 -11.76 -1.59 -0.94
C THR A 66 -10.64 -0.86 -0.20
N SER A 67 -9.59 -1.56 0.22
CA SER A 67 -8.46 -0.94 0.92
C SER A 67 -7.72 0.03 0.01
N PHE A 68 -7.46 -0.34 -1.26
CA PHE A 68 -6.83 0.53 -2.24
C PHE A 68 -7.65 1.80 -2.50
N VAL A 69 -8.96 1.68 -2.71
CA VAL A 69 -9.86 2.84 -2.89
C VAL A 69 -9.83 3.76 -1.66
N LEU A 70 -9.82 3.20 -0.45
CA LEU A 70 -9.67 4.00 0.77
C LEU A 70 -8.29 4.68 0.85
N GLY A 71 -7.23 4.02 0.40
CA GLY A 71 -5.90 4.62 0.25
C GLY A 71 -5.92 5.86 -0.65
N LEU A 72 -6.59 5.79 -1.81
CA LEU A 72 -6.76 6.94 -2.71
C LEU A 72 -7.57 8.06 -2.05
N TYR A 73 -8.65 7.73 -1.35
CA TYR A 73 -9.45 8.70 -0.61
C TYR A 73 -8.63 9.41 0.49
N ASN A 74 -7.84 8.64 1.24
CA ASN A 74 -6.98 9.15 2.31
C ASN A 74 -5.83 10.02 1.78
N ALA A 75 -5.26 9.66 0.63
CA ALA A 75 -4.19 10.44 -0.01
C ALA A 75 -4.70 11.72 -0.68
N SER A 76 -5.91 11.71 -1.24
CA SER A 76 -6.44 12.84 -2.03
C SER A 76 -7.00 13.99 -1.18
N GLY A 77 -7.36 13.76 0.09
CA GLY A 77 -8.08 14.75 0.90
C GLY A 77 -7.83 14.64 2.42
N PRO A 78 -8.77 15.09 3.26
CA PRO A 78 -8.66 14.94 4.72
C PRO A 78 -8.67 13.47 5.16
N GLY A 79 -9.18 12.58 4.30
CA GLY A 79 -9.26 11.15 4.55
C GLY A 79 -10.29 10.80 5.61
N GLN A 80 -10.20 9.56 6.10
CA GLN A 80 -11.00 9.08 7.21
C GLN A 80 -10.57 9.76 8.51
N ALA A 81 -11.53 10.03 9.40
CA ALA A 81 -11.24 10.57 10.72
C ALA A 81 -10.33 9.60 11.49
N VAL A 82 -9.33 10.17 12.16
CA VAL A 82 -8.43 9.47 13.06
C VAL A 82 -8.52 10.16 14.40
N ASP A 83 -8.47 9.38 15.47
CA ASP A 83 -8.43 9.91 16.83
C ASP A 83 -7.29 10.95 16.98
N PRO A 84 -7.51 12.11 17.64
CA PRO A 84 -6.50 13.16 17.75
C PRO A 84 -5.18 12.70 18.39
N ASP A 85 -5.23 11.78 19.36
CA ASP A 85 -4.02 11.26 20.00
C ASP A 85 -3.26 10.38 19.01
N ALA A 86 -3.96 9.51 18.28
CA ALA A 86 -3.36 8.70 17.22
C ALA A 86 -2.79 9.57 16.09
N MET A 87 -3.47 10.64 15.68
CA MET A 87 -2.96 11.57 14.66
C MET A 87 -1.68 12.28 15.12
N SER A 88 -1.62 12.71 16.38
CA SER A 88 -0.42 13.31 16.96
C SER A 88 0.77 12.34 16.96
N ARG A 89 0.51 11.06 17.31
CA ARG A 89 1.51 9.98 17.23
C ARG A 89 1.99 9.75 15.80
N ILE A 90 1.07 9.68 14.83
CA ILE A 90 1.40 9.52 13.40
C ILE A 90 2.34 10.63 12.94
N GLN A 91 2.04 11.89 13.27
CA GLN A 91 2.84 13.05 12.85
C GLN A 91 4.23 13.08 13.50
N ALA A 92 4.38 12.49 14.69
CA ALA A 92 5.64 12.41 15.41
C ALA A 92 6.54 11.24 14.97
N LEU A 93 6.03 10.30 14.17
CA LEU A 93 6.82 9.17 13.70
C LEU A 93 8.03 9.64 12.88
N PRO A 94 9.22 9.04 13.10
CA PRO A 94 10.35 9.22 12.21
C PRO A 94 10.07 8.58 10.84
N PRO A 95 10.93 8.80 9.83
CA PRO A 95 10.80 8.09 8.56
C PRO A 95 10.78 6.57 8.75
N ARG A 96 9.79 5.91 8.14
CA ARG A 96 9.56 4.45 8.24
C ARG A 96 9.00 3.90 6.94
N ASP A 97 9.51 2.76 6.51
CA ASP A 97 8.96 2.03 5.37
C ASP A 97 8.24 0.78 5.86
N MET A 98 6.92 0.75 5.65
CA MET A 98 6.11 -0.44 5.90
C MET A 98 5.95 -1.23 4.62
N THR A 99 6.38 -2.49 4.66
CA THR A 99 6.05 -3.50 3.64
C THR A 99 4.96 -4.39 4.17
N VAL A 100 3.81 -4.44 3.49
CA VAL A 100 2.66 -5.25 3.88
C VAL A 100 2.43 -6.34 2.85
N ILE A 101 2.65 -7.60 3.23
CA ILE A 101 2.52 -8.75 2.34
C ILE A 101 1.13 -9.36 2.55
N VAL A 102 0.39 -9.50 1.45
CA VAL A 102 -1.01 -9.93 1.42
C VAL A 102 -1.24 -11.04 0.38
N SER A 103 -2.45 -11.58 0.36
CA SER A 103 -2.99 -12.37 -0.74
C SER A 103 -4.40 -11.85 -1.02
N LEU A 104 -4.82 -11.80 -2.29
CA LEU A 104 -6.11 -11.23 -2.68
C LEU A 104 -7.32 -12.00 -2.13
N SER A 105 -7.13 -13.25 -1.70
CA SER A 105 -8.15 -14.08 -1.05
C SER A 105 -8.24 -13.91 0.48
N CYS A 106 -7.32 -13.15 1.08
CA CYS A 106 -7.24 -12.94 2.52
C CYS A 106 -8.30 -11.94 3.01
N THR A 107 -9.25 -12.40 3.82
CA THR A 107 -10.32 -11.56 4.40
C THR A 107 -9.83 -10.67 5.56
N MET A 108 -8.65 -10.95 6.11
CA MET A 108 -8.09 -10.25 7.28
C MET A 108 -7.02 -9.22 6.92
N CYS A 109 -6.53 -9.24 5.68
CA CYS A 109 -5.49 -8.35 5.18
C CYS A 109 -5.93 -6.90 5.02
N PRO A 110 -7.19 -6.61 4.60
CA PRO A 110 -7.62 -5.23 4.39
C PRO A 110 -7.50 -4.35 5.63
N ASP A 111 -7.77 -4.87 6.84
CA ASP A 111 -7.65 -4.12 8.09
C ASP A 111 -6.23 -3.54 8.27
N LEU A 112 -5.21 -4.37 8.02
CA LEU A 112 -3.82 -3.95 8.13
C LEU A 112 -3.45 -2.96 7.03
N VAL A 113 -3.86 -3.25 5.79
CA VAL A 113 -3.55 -2.38 4.63
C VAL A 113 -4.15 -1.00 4.81
N ILE A 114 -5.42 -0.91 5.21
CA ILE A 114 -6.12 0.35 5.47
C ILE A 114 -5.38 1.15 6.56
N ALA A 115 -5.02 0.49 7.67
CA ALA A 115 -4.34 1.16 8.76
C ALA A 115 -2.94 1.66 8.35
N ALA A 116 -2.15 0.84 7.66
CA ALA A 116 -0.82 1.21 7.15
C ALA A 116 -0.89 2.37 6.15
N GLN A 117 -1.80 2.29 5.17
CA GLN A 117 -2.01 3.35 4.18
C GLN A 117 -2.53 4.64 4.82
N ARG A 118 -3.38 4.56 5.85
CA ARG A 118 -3.86 5.74 6.56
C ARG A 118 -2.74 6.48 7.29
N ILE A 119 -1.83 5.74 7.93
CA ILE A 119 -0.64 6.30 8.60
C ILE A 119 0.27 6.95 7.55
N ALA A 120 0.62 6.24 6.47
CA ALA A 120 1.47 6.77 5.41
C ALA A 120 0.89 8.03 4.74
N ALA A 121 -0.43 8.04 4.47
CA ALA A 121 -1.09 9.21 3.90
C ALA A 121 -1.08 10.44 4.82
N ALA A 122 -0.90 10.25 6.14
CA ALA A 122 -0.89 11.31 7.13
C ALA A 122 0.53 11.77 7.56
N ASN A 123 1.58 11.02 7.22
CA ASN A 123 2.96 11.39 7.50
C ASN A 123 3.85 11.22 6.24
N PRO A 124 4.36 12.31 5.64
CA PRO A 124 5.21 12.25 4.44
C PRO A 124 6.51 11.45 4.57
N GLY A 125 6.98 11.20 5.81
CA GLY A 125 8.15 10.37 6.06
C GLY A 125 7.84 8.87 6.11
N VAL A 126 6.56 8.48 6.11
CA VAL A 126 6.16 7.08 6.23
C VAL A 126 5.64 6.56 4.90
N THR A 127 6.10 5.38 4.48
CA THR A 127 5.58 4.69 3.29
C THR A 127 4.84 3.40 3.65
N ALA A 128 3.86 3.05 2.82
CA ALA A 128 3.12 1.81 2.88
C ALA A 128 3.16 1.16 1.49
N GLN A 129 3.96 0.11 1.36
CA GLN A 129 4.09 -0.68 0.14
C GLN A 129 3.43 -2.04 0.34
N ILE A 130 2.37 -2.30 -0.41
CA ILE A 130 1.57 -3.52 -0.27
C ILE A 130 1.97 -4.47 -1.38
N TYR A 131 2.20 -5.74 -1.07
CA TYR A 131 2.65 -6.75 -2.01
C TYR A 131 1.70 -7.94 -2.02
N ASP A 132 1.17 -8.28 -3.21
CA ASP A 132 0.55 -9.59 -3.40
C ASP A 132 1.65 -10.67 -3.47
N VAL A 133 1.70 -11.51 -2.44
CA VAL A 133 2.72 -12.57 -2.29
C VAL A 133 2.79 -13.52 -3.49
N ASN A 134 1.70 -13.66 -4.25
CA ASN A 134 1.66 -14.54 -5.43
C ASN A 134 2.56 -14.06 -6.58
N HIS A 135 2.89 -12.76 -6.61
CA HIS A 135 3.72 -12.16 -7.65
C HIS A 135 5.16 -11.86 -7.20
N PHE A 136 5.44 -12.00 -5.90
CA PHE A 136 6.73 -11.68 -5.27
C PHE A 136 7.17 -12.80 -4.32
N PRO A 137 7.49 -14.00 -4.86
CA PRO A 137 7.91 -15.15 -4.04
C PRO A 137 9.26 -14.92 -3.32
N ASP A 138 10.11 -14.05 -3.84
CA ASP A 138 11.36 -13.62 -3.22
C ASP A 138 11.13 -12.97 -1.85
N LEU A 139 10.08 -12.15 -1.70
CA LEU A 139 9.71 -11.55 -0.41
C LEU A 139 9.20 -12.59 0.58
N ARG A 140 8.46 -13.59 0.09
CA ARG A 140 7.99 -14.71 0.92
C ARG A 140 9.17 -15.45 1.53
N GLU A 141 10.19 -15.76 0.73
CA GLU A 141 11.38 -16.46 1.19
C GLU A 141 12.23 -15.58 2.11
N ARG A 142 12.52 -14.34 1.70
CA ARG A 142 13.35 -13.39 2.44
C ARG A 142 12.83 -13.13 3.85
N TYR A 143 11.53 -12.95 4.02
CA TYR A 143 10.91 -12.64 5.31
C TYR A 143 10.27 -13.85 5.98
N ASN A 144 10.49 -15.06 5.42
CA ASN A 144 9.91 -16.31 5.90
C ASN A 144 8.41 -16.18 6.18
N VAL A 145 7.66 -15.69 5.19
CA VAL A 145 6.23 -15.37 5.33
C VAL A 145 5.43 -16.68 5.44
N MET A 146 5.02 -17.00 6.67
CA MET A 146 4.25 -18.20 6.99
C MET A 146 2.73 -17.99 6.86
N SER A 147 2.27 -16.76 7.01
CA SER A 147 0.87 -16.38 6.89
C SER A 147 0.73 -14.92 6.47
N VAL A 148 -0.46 -14.54 6.02
CA VAL A 148 -0.83 -13.16 5.68
C VAL A 148 -2.05 -12.72 6.52
N PRO A 149 -2.20 -11.42 6.84
CA PRO A 149 -1.28 -10.34 6.48
C PRO A 149 0.04 -10.40 7.27
N CYS A 150 1.13 -9.98 6.62
CA CYS A 150 2.46 -9.90 7.21
C CYS A 150 2.98 -8.47 7.06
N LEU A 151 3.33 -7.85 8.19
CA LEU A 151 3.95 -6.53 8.26
C LEU A 151 5.46 -6.69 8.39
N VAL A 152 6.20 -5.95 7.58
CA VAL A 152 7.65 -5.82 7.69
C VAL A 152 8.01 -4.34 7.85
N VAL A 153 8.79 -4.01 8.88
CA VAL A 153 9.33 -2.66 9.13
C VAL A 153 10.81 -2.79 9.44
N GLY A 154 11.67 -2.36 8.51
CA GLY A 154 13.10 -2.68 8.57
C GLY A 154 13.31 -4.19 8.50
N GLU A 155 13.88 -4.78 9.55
CA GLU A 155 14.06 -6.25 9.67
C GLU A 155 12.98 -6.93 10.52
N LYS A 156 12.11 -6.16 11.17
CA LYS A 156 11.07 -6.70 12.06
C LYS A 156 9.89 -7.21 11.24
N VAL A 157 9.48 -8.44 11.52
CA VAL A 157 8.32 -9.11 10.90
C VAL A 157 7.24 -9.35 11.95
N ASP A 158 5.99 -8.99 11.63
CA ASP A 158 4.83 -9.18 12.50
C ASP A 158 3.62 -9.68 11.70
N PHE A 159 2.83 -10.60 12.27
CA PHE A 159 1.77 -11.32 11.53
C PHE A 159 0.37 -11.05 12.06
N GLY A 160 -0.63 -11.19 11.18
CA GLY A 160 -2.04 -11.04 11.51
C GLY A 160 -2.51 -9.58 11.48
N LYS A 161 -3.83 -9.39 11.57
CA LYS A 161 -4.43 -8.05 11.50
C LYS A 161 -3.87 -7.09 12.56
N LYS A 162 -3.75 -5.81 12.21
CA LYS A 162 -3.53 -4.72 13.17
C LYS A 162 -4.42 -3.54 12.81
N ASN A 163 -4.91 -2.85 13.83
CA ASN A 163 -5.49 -1.53 13.67
C ASN A 163 -4.41 -0.44 13.75
N ILE A 164 -4.80 0.84 13.60
CA ILE A 164 -3.89 1.98 13.64
C ILE A 164 -3.08 2.04 14.94
N ASN A 165 -3.71 1.87 16.11
CA ASN A 165 -3.03 1.98 17.40
C ASN A 165 -1.97 0.88 17.58
N GLN A 166 -2.31 -0.36 17.22
CA GLN A 166 -1.37 -1.48 17.26
C GLN A 166 -0.19 -1.28 16.29
N LEU A 167 -0.44 -0.71 15.12
CA LEU A 167 0.62 -0.34 14.18
C LEU A 167 1.52 0.75 14.74
N LEU A 168 0.95 1.79 15.36
CA LEU A 168 1.73 2.84 16.01
C LEU A 168 2.64 2.30 17.10
N ASP A 169 2.14 1.39 17.95
CA ASP A 169 2.93 0.75 18.99
C ASP A 169 4.13 -0.03 18.42
N ILE A 170 4.04 -0.53 17.18
CA ILE A 170 5.13 -1.20 16.47
C ILE A 170 6.11 -0.19 15.87
N LEU A 171 5.60 0.89 15.26
CA LEU A 171 6.39 1.89 14.54
C LEU A 171 7.17 2.85 15.46
N GLU A 172 6.76 2.96 16.72
CA GLU A 172 7.42 3.79 17.73
C GLU A 172 8.63 3.11 18.38
N GLN A 173 8.80 1.80 18.16
CA GLN A 173 9.96 1.02 18.61
C GLN A 173 11.14 1.20 17.66
#